data_AF-A0A4Z2IKB4-F1
#
_entry.id   AF-A0A4Z2IKB4-F1
#
_cell.length_a   1.000
_cell.length_b   1.000
_cell.length_c   1.000
_cell.angle_alpha   90.00
_cell.angle_beta   90.00
_cell.angle_gamma   90.00
#
_symmetry.space_group_name_H-M   'P 1'
#
loop_
_entity.id
_entity.type
_entity.pdbx_description
1 polymer ?
#
loop_
_entity_poly.entity_id
_entity_poly.type
_entity_poly.pdbx_seq_one_letter_code
_entity_poly.pdbx_strand_id
1 'polypeptide(L)'
;MAACSLAGRNTDSTMFFLTRPTKHRSWICCFLLAVFLTSPPVSAKLDSLREVTDGTWEEILTGEWMIEFYAPWCPACQQLQTVWKEFADWGEDMGVNIAKVDVTEQPGLSGRFIITSLPTIYHCKDGVFRKYQGARTKDDFLSFVDEQKWKAVEPISSWFGPSSVLMNSMSALFKLSMFIRRCHNYMTEQLGIPVWGSYIIFGLATLFSGLALGLLLVFIADFAFPSRRFSSSDYYQKKQTMEQARLIQRQEDEHEADGEEDDDEDDDEEDEDEVWRRRRRGSPEGRPEPKAKGFSDEALRKRVVGNREEEDEDEDN
;
A
#
# COMPACT_ATOMS: atom_id res chain seq x y z
N MET A 1 21.30 -25.58 69.72
CA MET A 1 20.75 -26.65 70.58
C MET A 1 19.47 -27.17 69.92
N ALA A 2 19.44 -28.47 69.62
CA ALA A 2 18.32 -29.40 69.30
C ALA A 2 17.04 -28.83 68.64
N ALA A 3 16.67 -29.13 67.39
CA ALA A 3 16.40 -30.40 66.68
C ALA A 3 15.01 -31.05 66.94
N CYS A 4 14.32 -31.35 65.82
CA CYS A 4 13.35 -32.45 65.58
C CYS A 4 11.97 -32.37 66.28
N SER A 5 10.84 -32.86 65.75
CA SER A 5 10.50 -33.61 64.53
C SER A 5 8.97 -33.71 64.36
N LEU A 6 8.54 -33.94 63.12
CA LEU A 6 7.40 -34.75 62.65
C LEU A 6 5.92 -34.42 63.03
N ALA A 7 5.20 -34.09 61.95
CA ALA A 7 3.89 -34.56 61.50
C ALA A 7 3.15 -35.66 62.31
N GLY A 8 1.82 -35.52 62.39
CA GLY A 8 0.94 -36.67 62.64
C GLY A 8 -0.47 -36.29 63.07
N ARG A 9 -1.44 -36.49 62.17
CA ARG A 9 -2.90 -36.39 62.37
C ARG A 9 -3.41 -37.25 63.53
N ASN A 10 -4.52 -36.83 64.15
CA ASN A 10 -5.63 -37.75 64.39
C ASN A 10 -6.98 -37.03 64.53
N THR A 11 -8.01 -37.73 64.08
CA THR A 11 -9.41 -37.34 63.89
C THR A 11 -10.26 -37.57 65.14
N ASP A 12 -11.53 -37.16 65.03
CA ASP A 12 -12.73 -37.60 65.78
C ASP A 12 -13.32 -36.47 66.65
N SER A 13 -14.36 -35.75 66.20
CA SER A 13 -15.77 -36.13 65.98
C SER A 13 -16.63 -35.99 67.25
N THR A 14 -17.70 -35.19 67.09
CA THR A 14 -19.05 -35.34 67.70
C THR A 14 -19.18 -35.13 69.23
N MET A 15 -20.18 -34.47 69.83
CA MET A 15 -21.41 -33.76 69.46
C MET A 15 -21.98 -33.29 70.82
N PHE A 16 -22.30 -32.01 71.03
CA PHE A 16 -23.65 -31.45 71.29
C PHE A 16 -23.53 -30.43 72.42
N PHE A 17 -24.19 -29.27 72.32
CA PHE A 17 -25.08 -28.72 73.36
C PHE A 17 -25.77 -27.42 72.87
N LEU A 18 -27.06 -27.54 72.61
CA LEU A 18 -28.18 -26.61 72.92
C LEU A 18 -28.16 -25.14 72.42
N THR A 19 -28.93 -24.94 71.35
CA THR A 19 -30.03 -23.96 71.16
C THR A 19 -30.18 -22.73 72.09
N ARG A 20 -30.26 -21.54 71.46
CA ARG A 20 -31.39 -20.58 71.60
C ARG A 20 -31.39 -19.58 70.41
N PRO A 21 -32.41 -19.55 69.53
CA PRO A 21 -32.46 -18.60 68.43
C PRO A 21 -33.20 -17.31 68.84
N THR A 22 -32.51 -16.17 68.80
CA THR A 22 -33.11 -14.84 69.00
C THR A 22 -33.59 -14.28 67.65
N LYS A 23 -34.91 -14.14 67.49
CA LYS A 23 -35.60 -13.69 66.25
C LYS A 23 -35.17 -12.29 65.75
N HIS A 24 -34.50 -11.49 66.58
CA HIS A 24 -34.17 -10.09 66.27
C HIS A 24 -32.96 -9.87 65.36
N ARG A 25 -32.01 -10.83 65.26
CA ARG A 25 -30.83 -10.70 64.37
C ARG A 25 -31.16 -10.96 62.90
N SER A 26 -32.27 -11.65 62.61
CA SER A 26 -32.68 -11.97 61.25
C SER A 26 -33.29 -10.79 60.51
N TRP A 27 -34.05 -9.92 61.21
CA TRP A 27 -34.68 -8.75 60.58
C TRP A 27 -33.69 -7.66 60.18
N ILE A 28 -32.59 -7.49 60.92
CA ILE A 28 -31.57 -6.46 60.62
C ILE A 28 -30.75 -6.85 59.37
N CYS A 29 -30.42 -8.15 59.20
CA CYS A 29 -29.78 -8.63 57.97
C CYS A 29 -30.71 -8.53 56.74
N CYS A 30 -32.00 -8.81 56.90
CA CYS A 30 -32.96 -8.66 55.80
C CYS A 30 -33.19 -7.19 55.40
N PHE A 31 -33.20 -6.26 56.36
CA PHE A 31 -33.31 -4.83 56.05
C PHE A 31 -32.05 -4.27 55.38
N LEU A 32 -30.84 -4.69 55.80
CA LEU A 32 -29.58 -4.29 55.15
C LEU A 32 -29.40 -4.93 53.76
N LEU A 33 -29.91 -6.15 53.55
CA LEU A 33 -29.98 -6.77 52.21
C LEU A 33 -30.99 -6.05 51.30
N ALA A 34 -32.13 -5.61 51.83
CA ALA A 34 -33.13 -4.88 51.06
C ALA A 34 -32.65 -3.49 50.60
N VAL A 35 -31.84 -2.80 51.41
CA VAL A 35 -31.28 -1.48 51.05
C VAL A 35 -30.19 -1.58 49.96
N PHE A 36 -29.47 -2.71 49.85
CA PHE A 36 -28.53 -2.95 48.75
C PHE A 36 -29.21 -3.32 47.42
N LEU A 37 -30.49 -3.71 47.45
CA LEU A 37 -31.28 -4.06 46.26
C LEU A 37 -32.05 -2.87 45.66
N THR A 38 -31.99 -1.69 46.28
CA THR A 38 -32.66 -0.47 45.79
C THR A 38 -31.69 0.61 45.31
N SER A 39 -30.43 0.29 45.03
CA SER A 39 -29.67 1.21 44.18
C SER A 39 -30.32 1.18 42.79
N PRO A 40 -30.69 2.34 42.21
CA PRO A 40 -31.00 2.37 40.80
C PRO A 40 -29.77 1.81 40.06
N PRO A 41 -29.94 1.02 38.98
CA PRO A 41 -28.81 0.68 38.14
C PRO A 41 -28.15 2.00 37.77
N VAL A 42 -26.86 2.15 38.12
CA VAL A 42 -26.03 3.18 37.49
C VAL A 42 -26.22 2.94 36.01
N SER A 43 -26.97 3.84 35.37
CA SER A 43 -27.19 3.82 33.93
C SER A 43 -25.79 3.89 33.33
N ALA A 44 -25.30 2.73 32.89
CA ALA A 44 -24.11 2.67 32.07
C ALA A 44 -24.49 3.43 30.80
N LYS A 45 -24.05 4.69 30.74
CA LYS A 45 -24.16 5.54 29.56
C LYS A 45 -23.71 4.68 28.38
N LEU A 46 -24.57 4.52 27.38
CA LEU A 46 -24.22 3.86 26.12
C LEU A 46 -22.90 4.47 25.67
N ASP A 47 -21.88 3.64 25.48
CA ASP A 47 -20.51 4.09 25.22
C ASP A 47 -20.53 4.89 23.91
N SER A 48 -20.56 6.22 24.03
CA SER A 48 -20.71 7.17 22.92
C SER A 48 -19.47 7.18 22.03
N LEU A 49 -18.34 6.73 22.59
CA LEU A 49 -17.05 6.61 21.93
C LEU A 49 -16.90 5.25 21.25
N ARG A 50 -16.89 5.24 19.91
CA ARG A 50 -16.71 4.03 19.12
C ARG A 50 -15.23 3.69 18.94
N GLU A 51 -14.92 2.41 18.91
CA GLU A 51 -13.57 1.93 18.59
C GLU A 51 -13.53 1.36 17.18
N VAL A 52 -12.67 1.93 16.33
CA VAL A 52 -12.57 1.54 14.91
C VAL A 52 -11.35 0.65 14.74
N THR A 53 -11.60 -0.54 14.18
CA THR A 53 -10.57 -1.55 13.90
C THR A 53 -10.37 -1.72 12.39
N ASP A 54 -9.30 -2.42 11.99
CA ASP A 54 -9.04 -2.80 10.60
C ASP A 54 -10.21 -3.54 9.92
N GLY A 55 -11.12 -4.17 10.68
CA GLY A 55 -12.30 -4.87 10.15
C GLY A 55 -13.56 -4.02 10.06
N THR A 56 -13.64 -2.93 10.83
CA THR A 56 -14.86 -2.10 10.98
C THR A 56 -14.71 -0.73 10.29
N TRP A 57 -13.54 -0.42 9.75
CA TRP A 57 -13.23 0.88 9.16
C TRP A 57 -14.09 1.26 7.93
N GLU A 58 -14.88 0.36 7.35
CA GLU A 58 -15.76 0.74 6.26
C GLU A 58 -16.95 1.59 6.77
N GLU A 59 -17.32 1.47 8.05
CA GLU A 59 -18.41 2.24 8.66
C GLU A 59 -18.12 3.75 8.68
N ILE A 60 -16.85 4.13 8.82
CA ILE A 60 -16.45 5.55 8.81
C ILE A 60 -16.61 6.22 7.44
N LEU A 61 -16.85 5.45 6.37
CA LEU A 61 -17.09 6.00 5.03
C LEU A 61 -18.52 6.53 4.86
N THR A 62 -19.44 6.19 5.76
CA THR A 62 -20.85 6.57 5.66
C THR A 62 -21.25 7.49 6.81
N GLY A 63 -21.82 8.65 6.49
CA GLY A 63 -22.20 9.65 7.48
C GLY A 63 -21.02 10.51 7.93
N GLU A 64 -21.19 11.15 9.08
CA GLU A 64 -20.20 12.09 9.65
C GLU A 64 -19.48 11.47 10.85
N TRP A 65 -18.15 11.51 10.80
CA TRP A 65 -17.28 10.90 11.79
C TRP A 65 -16.13 11.82 12.19
N MET A 66 -15.80 11.81 13.47
CA MET A 66 -14.58 12.39 14.03
C MET A 66 -13.73 11.25 14.58
N ILE A 67 -12.51 11.12 14.09
CA ILE A 67 -11.65 9.95 14.34
C ILE A 67 -10.33 10.42 14.95
N GLU A 68 -10.01 9.98 16.17
CA GLU A 68 -8.72 10.20 16.81
C GLU A 68 -7.81 8.98 16.61
N PHE A 69 -6.61 9.20 16.08
CA PHE A 69 -5.52 8.23 16.09
C PHE A 69 -4.62 8.50 17.30
N TYR A 70 -4.50 7.50 18.17
CA TYR A 70 -3.75 7.59 19.42
C TYR A 70 -2.85 6.38 19.66
N ALA A 71 -1.94 6.50 20.63
CA ALA A 71 -1.20 5.38 21.19
C ALA A 71 -1.20 5.44 22.73
N PRO A 72 -1.28 4.29 23.42
CA PRO A 72 -1.43 4.25 24.87
C PRO A 72 -0.22 4.79 25.63
N TRP A 73 0.98 4.69 25.03
CA TRP A 73 2.23 5.18 25.60
C TRP A 73 2.50 6.67 25.32
N CYS A 74 1.67 7.34 24.51
CA CYS A 74 1.89 8.73 24.13
C CYS A 74 1.32 9.70 25.20
N PRO A 75 2.15 10.53 25.86
CA PRO A 75 1.67 11.44 26.91
C PRO A 75 0.65 12.48 26.42
N ALA A 76 0.84 13.00 25.19
CA ALA A 76 -0.08 13.97 24.60
C ALA A 76 -1.45 13.34 24.30
N CYS A 77 -1.48 12.08 23.86
CA CYS A 77 -2.72 11.33 23.68
C CYS A 77 -3.46 11.15 25.01
N GLN A 78 -2.76 10.76 26.08
CA GLN A 78 -3.38 10.55 27.39
C GLN A 78 -4.12 11.79 27.91
N GLN A 79 -3.59 12.99 27.67
CA GLN A 79 -4.26 14.24 28.02
C GLN A 79 -5.52 14.48 27.17
N LEU A 80 -5.45 14.17 25.87
CA LEU A 80 -6.57 14.32 24.95
C LEU A 80 -7.70 13.33 25.22
N GLN A 81 -7.40 12.12 25.71
CA GLN A 81 -8.41 11.08 25.96
C GLN A 81 -9.57 11.54 26.84
N THR A 82 -9.32 12.34 27.88
CA THR A 82 -10.39 12.87 28.75
C THR A 82 -11.30 13.81 27.97
N VAL A 83 -10.70 14.76 27.24
CA VAL A 83 -11.43 15.74 26.41
C VAL A 83 -12.21 15.04 25.30
N TRP A 84 -11.63 14.00 24.69
CA TRP A 84 -12.24 13.25 23.60
C TRP A 84 -13.47 12.45 24.06
N LYS A 85 -13.43 11.86 25.26
CA LYS A 85 -14.59 11.21 25.88
C LYS A 85 -15.70 12.22 26.19
N GLU A 86 -15.34 13.37 26.74
CA GLU A 86 -16.33 14.43 26.99
C GLU A 86 -16.94 14.99 25.70
N PHE A 87 -16.20 14.99 24.59
CA PHE A 87 -16.72 15.34 23.28
C PHE A 87 -17.61 14.23 22.72
N ALA A 88 -17.21 12.96 22.87
CA ALA A 88 -17.98 11.78 22.46
C ALA A 88 -19.42 11.81 22.99
N ASP A 89 -19.58 12.24 24.23
CA ASP A 89 -20.86 12.39 24.90
C ASP A 89 -21.87 13.32 24.21
N TRP A 90 -21.42 14.25 23.36
CA TRP A 90 -22.27 15.16 22.59
C TRP A 90 -22.46 14.71 21.13
N GLY A 91 -21.78 13.65 20.71
CA GLY A 91 -21.79 13.20 19.32
C GLY A 91 -23.19 12.83 18.83
N GLU A 92 -23.94 12.10 19.66
CA GLU A 92 -25.32 11.69 19.33
C GLU A 92 -26.25 12.90 19.14
N ASP A 93 -26.15 13.90 20.02
CA ASP A 93 -26.96 15.13 19.95
C ASP A 93 -26.68 15.95 18.68
N MET A 94 -25.44 15.95 18.21
CA MET A 94 -25.02 16.67 16.98
C MET A 94 -25.14 15.82 15.70
N GLY A 95 -25.45 14.53 15.81
CA GLY A 95 -25.48 13.61 14.67
C GLY A 95 -24.09 13.28 14.10
N VAL A 96 -23.04 13.35 14.92
CA VAL A 96 -21.66 12.98 14.53
C VAL A 96 -21.19 11.76 15.33
N ASN A 97 -20.63 10.78 14.64
CA ASN A 97 -20.04 9.62 15.28
C ASN A 97 -18.61 9.93 15.72
N ILE A 98 -18.28 9.61 16.97
CA ILE A 98 -16.96 9.93 17.53
C ILE A 98 -16.24 8.62 17.77
N ALA A 99 -15.05 8.50 17.19
CA ALA A 99 -14.28 7.26 17.15
C ALA A 99 -12.84 7.48 17.59
N LYS A 100 -12.24 6.41 18.08
CA LYS A 100 -10.80 6.31 18.37
C LYS A 100 -10.19 5.09 17.68
N VAL A 101 -8.92 5.21 17.32
CA VAL A 101 -8.12 4.15 16.68
C VAL A 101 -6.78 4.05 17.41
N ASP A 102 -6.47 2.87 17.94
CA ASP A 102 -5.16 2.57 18.47
C ASP A 102 -4.20 2.15 17.35
N VAL A 103 -3.21 2.99 17.06
CA VAL A 103 -2.23 2.70 15.98
C VAL A 103 -1.25 1.59 16.34
N THR A 104 -1.17 1.19 17.60
CA THR A 104 -0.30 0.10 18.06
C THR A 104 -0.92 -1.27 17.78
N GLU A 105 -2.25 -1.37 17.88
CA GLU A 105 -2.99 -2.60 17.61
C GLU A 105 -3.43 -2.71 16.14
N GLN A 106 -3.69 -1.56 15.49
CA GLN A 106 -4.22 -1.47 14.12
C GLN A 106 -3.17 -0.92 13.13
N PRO A 107 -2.13 -1.70 12.77
CA PRO A 107 -1.08 -1.24 11.85
C PRO A 107 -1.61 -1.00 10.44
N GLY A 108 -2.70 -1.68 10.05
CA GLY A 108 -3.34 -1.46 8.75
C GLY A 108 -3.93 -0.07 8.61
N LEU A 109 -4.69 0.38 9.61
CA LEU A 109 -5.24 1.73 9.66
C LEU A 109 -4.15 2.80 9.76
N SER A 110 -3.10 2.55 10.56
CA SER A 110 -1.94 3.43 10.64
C SER A 110 -1.29 3.66 9.26
N GLY A 111 -1.11 2.58 8.48
CA GLY A 111 -0.60 2.66 7.12
C GLY A 111 -1.59 3.28 6.12
N ARG A 112 -2.89 2.99 6.25
CA ARG A 112 -3.95 3.48 5.35
C ARG A 112 -4.14 5.01 5.42
N PHE A 113 -3.98 5.57 6.62
CA PHE A 113 -4.07 7.02 6.86
C PHE A 113 -2.70 7.71 6.91
N ILE A 114 -1.60 6.96 6.72
CA ILE A 114 -0.21 7.42 6.82
C ILE A 114 -0.02 8.26 8.09
N ILE A 115 -0.31 7.66 9.24
CA ILE A 115 -0.19 8.36 10.53
C ILE A 115 1.29 8.49 10.88
N THR A 116 1.82 9.72 10.76
CA THR A 116 3.22 10.04 11.08
C THR A 116 3.42 10.66 12.45
N SER A 117 2.38 11.27 13.01
CA SER A 117 2.42 11.97 14.30
C SER A 117 1.18 11.67 15.13
N LEU A 118 1.30 11.73 16.46
CA LEU A 118 0.20 11.51 17.39
C LEU A 118 0.09 12.68 18.38
N PRO A 119 -1.13 13.01 18.85
CA PRO A 119 -2.42 12.58 18.32
C PRO A 119 -2.73 13.26 16.97
N THR A 120 -3.31 12.50 16.04
CA THR A 120 -3.82 13.02 14.77
C THR A 120 -5.33 12.79 14.69
N ILE A 121 -6.07 13.81 14.32
CA ILE A 121 -7.54 13.78 14.25
C ILE A 121 -7.96 13.99 12.79
N TYR A 122 -8.89 13.18 12.33
CA TYR A 122 -9.52 13.32 11.03
C TYR A 122 -11.03 13.50 11.20
N HIS A 123 -11.58 14.42 10.41
CA HIS A 123 -13.00 14.50 10.14
C HIS A 123 -13.29 13.73 8.85
N CYS A 124 -14.31 12.89 8.85
CA CYS A 124 -14.81 12.23 7.67
C CYS A 124 -16.28 12.56 7.49
N LYS A 125 -16.66 12.92 6.27
CA LYS A 125 -18.07 13.06 5.89
C LYS A 125 -18.28 12.38 4.56
N ASP A 126 -19.08 11.32 4.56
CA ASP A 126 -19.42 10.53 3.37
C ASP A 126 -18.18 10.12 2.55
N GLY A 127 -17.14 9.65 3.24
CA GLY A 127 -15.88 9.20 2.65
C GLY A 127 -14.89 10.31 2.29
N VAL A 128 -15.25 11.58 2.51
CA VAL A 128 -14.35 12.73 2.33
C VAL A 128 -13.64 13.05 3.65
N PHE A 129 -12.34 12.79 3.67
CA PHE A 129 -11.49 12.99 4.85
C PHE A 129 -10.85 14.38 4.86
N ARG A 130 -10.77 14.97 6.05
CA ARG A 130 -10.15 16.28 6.34
C ARG A 130 -9.32 16.18 7.59
N LYS A 131 -8.09 16.67 7.55
CA LYS A 131 -7.22 16.69 8.74
C LYS A 131 -7.62 17.85 9.63
N TYR A 132 -7.91 17.58 10.90
CA TYR A 132 -8.21 18.62 11.88
C TYR A 132 -6.92 19.31 12.34
N GLN A 133 -6.92 20.64 12.35
CA GLN A 133 -5.76 21.48 12.71
C GLN A 133 -6.06 22.51 13.82
N GLY A 134 -7.28 22.50 14.38
CA GLY A 134 -7.68 23.43 15.44
C GLY A 134 -7.12 23.08 16.82
N ALA A 135 -7.52 23.83 17.85
CA ALA A 135 -7.13 23.50 19.22
C ALA A 135 -7.80 22.19 19.65
N ARG A 136 -7.13 21.42 20.50
CA ARG A 136 -7.60 20.10 20.94
C ARG A 136 -8.43 20.21 22.23
N THR A 137 -9.34 21.17 22.25
CA THR A 137 -10.27 21.44 23.36
C THR A 137 -11.67 20.98 22.97
N LYS A 138 -12.49 20.68 23.98
CA LYS A 138 -13.87 20.25 23.77
C LYS A 138 -14.68 21.29 22.98
N ASP A 139 -14.58 22.55 23.38
CA ASP A 139 -15.34 23.65 22.77
C ASP A 139 -14.96 23.86 21.29
N ASP A 140 -13.68 23.71 20.95
CA ASP A 140 -13.23 23.77 19.56
C ASP A 140 -13.79 22.60 18.73
N PHE A 141 -13.80 21.37 19.27
CA PHE A 141 -14.40 20.23 18.58
C PHE A 141 -15.90 20.40 18.35
N LEU A 142 -16.63 20.88 19.37
CA LEU A 142 -18.06 21.17 19.27
C LEU A 142 -18.31 22.21 18.18
N SER A 143 -17.63 23.36 18.26
CA SER A 143 -17.80 24.44 17.28
C SER A 143 -17.35 24.06 15.88
N PHE A 144 -16.38 23.15 15.73
CA PHE A 144 -15.93 22.66 14.43
C PHE A 144 -17.02 21.87 13.70
N VAL A 145 -17.79 21.06 14.43
CA VAL A 145 -18.90 20.28 13.90
C VAL A 145 -20.15 21.15 13.73
N ASP A 146 -20.57 21.86 14.79
CA ASP A 146 -21.81 22.63 14.84
C ASP A 146 -21.81 23.80 13.83
N GLU A 147 -20.75 24.61 13.82
CA GLU A 147 -20.61 25.72 12.87
C GLU A 147 -20.12 25.25 11.49
N GLN A 148 -19.90 23.95 11.29
CA GLN A 148 -19.42 23.35 10.04
C GLN A 148 -18.10 23.96 9.52
N LYS A 149 -17.19 24.31 10.43
CA LYS A 149 -15.85 24.87 10.09
C LYS A 149 -15.05 23.93 9.20
N TRP A 150 -15.35 22.63 9.22
CA TRP A 150 -14.77 21.63 8.32
C TRP A 150 -14.95 21.95 6.83
N LYS A 151 -15.95 22.75 6.44
CA LYS A 151 -16.14 23.18 5.04
C LYS A 151 -14.99 24.05 4.53
N ALA A 152 -14.35 24.81 5.41
CA ALA A 152 -13.20 25.65 5.08
C ALA A 152 -11.88 24.85 5.03
N VAL A 153 -11.87 23.62 5.56
CA VAL A 153 -10.69 22.75 5.56
C VAL A 153 -10.64 21.96 4.27
N GLU A 154 -9.49 22.02 3.58
CA GLU A 154 -9.28 21.29 2.35
C GLU A 154 -9.38 19.77 2.56
N PRO A 155 -10.17 19.06 1.74
CA PRO A 155 -10.25 17.62 1.80
C PRO A 155 -8.96 16.98 1.29
N ILE A 156 -8.62 15.82 1.84
CA ILE A 156 -7.58 14.97 1.31
C ILE A 156 -8.02 14.53 -0.09
N SER A 157 -7.14 14.71 -1.07
CA SER A 157 -7.42 14.28 -2.44
C SER A 157 -7.81 12.80 -2.50
N SER A 158 -8.72 12.45 -3.41
CA SER A 158 -9.18 11.06 -3.56
C SER A 158 -8.07 10.07 -3.93
N TRP A 159 -6.99 10.53 -4.57
CA TRP A 159 -5.87 9.68 -4.95
C TRP A 159 -4.97 9.29 -3.78
N PHE A 160 -4.84 10.17 -2.79
CA PHE A 160 -4.16 9.91 -1.51
C PHE A 160 -5.13 9.55 -0.38
N GLY A 161 -6.43 9.46 -0.69
CA GLY A 161 -7.45 9.13 0.28
C GLY A 161 -7.30 7.68 0.79
N PRO A 162 -7.72 7.39 2.03
CA PRO A 162 -7.59 6.07 2.63
C PRO A 162 -8.29 4.99 1.80
N SER A 163 -9.38 5.30 1.09
CA SER A 163 -10.10 4.37 0.20
C SER A 163 -9.40 4.05 -1.13
N SER A 164 -8.28 4.71 -1.45
CA SER A 164 -7.56 4.50 -2.71
C SER A 164 -6.81 3.17 -2.78
N VAL A 165 -6.51 2.71 -4.00
CA VAL A 165 -5.67 1.52 -4.24
C VAL A 165 -4.29 1.70 -3.62
N LEU A 166 -3.72 2.91 -3.69
CA LEU A 166 -2.42 3.21 -3.10
C LEU A 166 -2.44 3.02 -1.59
N MET A 167 -3.47 3.53 -0.91
CA MET A 167 -3.60 3.37 0.54
C MET A 167 -3.94 1.95 0.96
N ASN A 168 -4.64 1.19 0.12
CA ASN A 168 -4.78 -0.25 0.34
C ASN A 168 -3.43 -0.97 0.29
N SER A 169 -2.58 -0.62 -0.70
CA SER A 169 -1.22 -1.14 -0.80
C SER A 169 -0.37 -0.74 0.41
N MET A 170 -0.45 0.51 0.86
CA MET A 170 0.27 0.98 2.06
C MET A 170 -0.20 0.23 3.32
N SER A 171 -1.50 0.05 3.48
CA SER A 171 -2.07 -0.73 4.59
C SER A 171 -1.55 -2.16 4.59
N ALA A 172 -1.52 -2.82 3.43
CA ALA A 172 -0.98 -4.17 3.28
C ALA A 172 0.53 -4.23 3.61
N LEU A 173 1.31 -3.24 3.17
CA LEU A 173 2.74 -3.14 3.45
C LEU A 173 3.02 -2.97 4.94
N PHE A 174 2.24 -2.14 5.65
CA PHE A 174 2.36 -1.98 7.10
C PHE A 174 1.99 -3.27 7.85
N LYS A 175 0.91 -3.95 7.44
CA LYS A 175 0.54 -5.27 7.99
C LYS A 175 1.64 -6.30 7.76
N LEU A 176 2.22 -6.33 6.56
CA LEU A 176 3.34 -7.21 6.22
C LEU A 176 4.58 -6.90 7.06
N SER A 177 4.93 -5.62 7.21
CA SER A 177 6.05 -5.18 8.05
C SER A 177 5.89 -5.64 9.50
N MET A 178 4.71 -5.43 10.08
CA MET A 178 4.41 -5.89 11.44
C MET A 178 4.40 -7.42 11.56
N PHE A 179 3.91 -8.13 10.54
CA PHE A 179 3.98 -9.58 10.49
C PHE A 179 5.42 -10.10 10.50
N ILE A 180 6.30 -9.52 9.66
CA ILE A 180 7.73 -9.87 9.62
C ILE A 180 8.37 -9.63 11.00
N ARG A 181 8.09 -8.48 11.63
CA ARG A 181 8.59 -8.18 12.98
C ARG A 181 8.11 -9.20 14.00
N ARG A 182 6.83 -9.59 13.96
CA ARG A 182 6.27 -10.64 14.84
C ARG A 182 6.96 -11.98 14.61
N CYS A 183 7.20 -12.39 13.37
CA CYS A 183 7.94 -13.60 13.05
C CYS A 183 9.40 -13.55 13.55
N HIS A 184 10.07 -12.40 13.41
CA HIS A 184 11.43 -12.20 13.91
C HIS A 184 11.48 -12.40 15.43
N ASN A 185 10.64 -11.65 16.14
CA ASN A 185 10.57 -11.74 17.60
C ASN A 185 10.20 -13.15 18.05
N TYR A 186 9.27 -13.82 17.37
CA TYR A 186 8.91 -15.19 17.66
C TYR A 186 10.11 -16.15 17.49
N MET A 187 10.89 -16.02 16.42
CA MET A 187 12.09 -16.84 16.20
C MET A 187 13.18 -16.57 17.24
N THR A 188 13.40 -15.31 17.62
CA THR A 188 14.46 -14.95 18.56
C THR A 188 14.09 -15.25 20.01
N GLU A 189 12.83 -15.03 20.40
CA GLU A 189 12.38 -15.17 21.79
C GLU A 189 11.87 -16.59 22.09
N GLN A 190 11.04 -17.18 21.22
CA GLN A 190 10.41 -18.48 21.50
C GLN A 190 11.26 -19.67 21.04
N LEU A 191 11.90 -19.55 19.88
CA LEU A 191 12.78 -20.61 19.34
C LEU A 191 14.25 -20.44 19.79
N GLY A 192 14.58 -19.32 20.44
CA GLY A 192 15.95 -19.04 20.92
C GLY A 192 16.98 -18.89 19.80
N ILE A 193 16.54 -18.67 18.55
CA ILE A 193 17.44 -18.52 17.42
C ILE A 193 18.17 -17.19 17.59
N PRO A 194 19.51 -17.14 17.48
CA PRO A 194 20.22 -15.89 17.58
C PRO A 194 19.80 -14.94 16.45
N VAL A 195 19.89 -13.64 16.70
CA VAL A 195 19.43 -12.57 15.78
C VAL A 195 19.96 -12.78 14.34
N TRP A 196 21.24 -13.13 14.17
CA TRP A 196 21.83 -13.41 12.86
C TRP A 196 21.18 -14.60 12.13
N GLY A 197 20.79 -15.65 12.85
CA GLY A 197 20.12 -16.81 12.28
C GLY A 197 18.73 -16.46 11.74
N SER A 198 17.99 -15.61 12.44
CA SER A 198 16.69 -15.12 11.96
C SER A 198 16.81 -14.34 10.65
N TYR A 199 17.86 -13.52 10.49
CA TYR A 199 18.10 -12.78 9.25
C TYR A 199 18.47 -13.68 8.07
N ILE A 200 19.22 -14.77 8.31
CA ILE A 200 19.49 -15.76 7.27
C ILE A 200 18.20 -16.42 6.80
N ILE A 201 17.32 -16.82 7.74
CA ILE A 201 16.02 -17.44 7.40
C ILE A 201 15.17 -16.48 6.56
N PHE A 202 15.05 -15.21 6.98
CA PHE A 202 14.32 -14.21 6.20
C PHE A 202 14.95 -13.98 4.83
N GLY A 203 16.29 -13.89 4.74
CA GLY A 203 16.99 -13.73 3.46
C GLY A 203 16.77 -14.90 2.50
N LEU A 204 16.75 -16.14 3.00
CA LEU A 204 16.43 -17.31 2.19
C LEU A 204 14.95 -17.32 1.76
N ALA A 205 14.03 -16.92 2.65
CA ALA A 205 12.61 -16.83 2.33
C ALA A 205 12.32 -15.75 1.27
N THR A 206 12.96 -14.58 1.35
CA THR A 206 12.82 -13.51 0.34
C THR A 206 13.44 -13.92 -0.99
N LEU A 207 14.58 -14.61 -0.98
CA LEU A 207 15.21 -15.13 -2.19
C LEU A 207 14.32 -16.18 -2.88
N PHE A 208 13.79 -17.13 -2.14
CA PHE A 208 12.93 -18.18 -2.68
C PHE A 208 11.59 -17.62 -3.19
N SER A 209 10.94 -16.74 -2.42
CA SER A 209 9.70 -16.10 -2.84
C SER A 209 9.91 -15.20 -4.07
N GLY A 210 11.00 -14.44 -4.13
CA GLY A 210 11.37 -13.63 -5.30
C GLY A 210 11.59 -14.48 -6.56
N LEU A 211 12.31 -15.60 -6.44
CA LEU A 211 12.51 -16.54 -7.54
C LEU A 211 11.18 -17.17 -8.00
N ALA A 212 10.33 -17.59 -7.07
CA ALA A 212 9.03 -18.14 -7.38
C ALA A 212 8.11 -17.12 -8.08
N LEU A 213 8.06 -15.88 -7.60
CA LEU A 213 7.29 -14.80 -8.23
C LEU A 213 7.85 -14.45 -9.62
N GLY A 214 9.18 -14.48 -9.79
CA GLY A 214 9.82 -14.28 -11.09
C GLY A 214 9.45 -15.36 -12.10
N LEU A 215 9.52 -16.64 -11.71
CA LEU A 215 9.11 -17.76 -12.57
C LEU A 215 7.61 -17.71 -12.90
N LEU A 216 6.78 -17.36 -11.92
CA LEU A 216 5.35 -17.17 -12.13
C LEU A 216 5.05 -16.03 -13.11
N LEU A 217 5.80 -14.92 -13.03
CA LEU A 217 5.67 -13.80 -13.98
C LEU A 217 6.06 -14.23 -15.40
N VAL A 218 7.19 -14.93 -15.57
CA VAL A 218 7.59 -15.49 -16.88
C VAL A 218 6.51 -16.40 -17.43
N PHE A 219 5.95 -17.29 -16.60
CA PHE A 219 4.85 -18.15 -17.00
C PHE A 219 3.64 -17.34 -17.47
N ILE A 220 3.19 -16.34 -16.70
CA ILE A 220 2.09 -15.47 -17.11
C ILE A 220 2.40 -14.72 -18.41
N ALA A 221 3.64 -14.26 -18.60
CA ALA A 221 4.07 -13.59 -19.83
C ALA A 221 4.01 -14.53 -21.04
N ASP A 222 4.41 -15.79 -20.90
CA ASP A 222 4.31 -16.81 -21.94
C ASP A 222 2.84 -17.13 -22.31
N PHE A 223 1.92 -17.05 -21.34
CA PHE A 223 0.48 -17.20 -21.59
C PHE A 223 -0.17 -15.95 -22.21
N ALA A 224 0.23 -14.75 -21.77
CA ALA A 224 -0.35 -13.48 -22.22
C ALA A 224 0.18 -13.06 -23.61
N PHE A 225 1.45 -13.35 -23.88
CA PHE A 225 2.10 -13.16 -25.16
C PHE A 225 2.61 -14.51 -25.65
N PRO A 226 1.72 -15.42 -26.09
CA PRO A 226 2.19 -16.64 -26.73
C PRO A 226 3.06 -16.20 -27.88
N SER A 227 4.36 -16.53 -27.80
CA SER A 227 5.29 -16.25 -28.88
C SER A 227 4.61 -16.78 -30.14
N ARG A 228 4.14 -15.86 -31.00
CA ARG A 228 3.70 -16.22 -32.33
C ARG A 228 4.97 -16.70 -32.99
N ARG A 229 5.25 -18.01 -32.86
CA ARG A 229 6.22 -18.69 -33.70
C ARG A 229 5.81 -18.29 -35.10
N PHE A 230 6.68 -17.50 -35.72
CA PHE A 230 6.59 -17.18 -37.13
C PHE A 230 6.26 -18.48 -37.84
N SER A 231 5.09 -18.50 -38.47
CA SER A 231 4.61 -19.64 -39.24
C SER A 231 5.69 -19.95 -40.27
N SER A 232 6.40 -21.06 -40.09
CA SER A 232 7.34 -21.58 -41.06
C SER A 232 6.68 -21.83 -42.43
N SER A 233 5.34 -21.79 -42.51
CA SER A 233 4.58 -21.87 -43.75
C SER A 233 4.84 -20.70 -44.72
N ASP A 234 5.01 -19.47 -44.23
CA ASP A 234 5.16 -18.29 -45.11
C ASP A 234 6.52 -18.27 -45.82
N TYR A 235 7.56 -18.84 -45.20
CA TYR A 235 8.89 -18.95 -45.80
C TYR A 235 8.91 -19.93 -46.98
N TYR A 236 8.27 -21.10 -46.85
CA TYR A 236 8.19 -22.08 -47.94
C TYR A 236 7.35 -21.57 -49.11
N GLN A 237 6.24 -20.90 -48.81
CA GLN A 237 5.35 -20.38 -49.85
C GLN A 237 6.02 -19.26 -50.64
N LYS A 238 6.69 -18.32 -49.96
CA LYS A 238 7.45 -17.24 -50.63
C LYS A 238 8.63 -17.78 -51.45
N LYS A 239 9.29 -18.84 -50.98
CA LYS A 239 10.35 -19.51 -51.73
C LYS A 239 9.81 -20.11 -53.03
N GLN A 240 8.69 -20.84 -52.97
CA GLN A 240 8.06 -21.41 -54.16
C GLN A 240 7.61 -20.35 -55.16
N THR A 241 7.03 -19.24 -54.70
CA THR A 241 6.60 -18.15 -55.59
C THR A 241 7.78 -17.46 -56.28
N MET A 242 8.88 -17.24 -55.56
CA MET A 242 10.12 -16.68 -56.16
C MET A 242 10.76 -17.64 -57.16
N GLU A 243 10.74 -18.94 -56.88
CA GLU A 243 11.28 -19.97 -57.77
C GLU A 243 10.45 -20.09 -59.04
N GLN A 244 9.12 -20.01 -58.91
CA GLN A 244 8.20 -19.97 -60.05
C GLN A 244 8.36 -18.70 -60.89
N ALA A 245 8.56 -17.53 -60.27
CA ALA A 245 8.80 -16.28 -60.98
C ALA A 245 10.13 -16.28 -61.76
N ARG A 246 11.19 -16.87 -61.17
CA ARG A 246 12.49 -17.02 -61.87
C ARG A 246 12.41 -17.92 -63.09
N LEU A 247 11.60 -18.97 -63.05
CA LEU A 247 11.40 -19.86 -64.19
C LEU A 247 10.66 -19.17 -65.34
N ILE A 248 9.64 -18.36 -65.02
CA ILE A 248 8.92 -17.56 -66.01
C ILE A 248 9.87 -16.56 -66.67
N GLN A 249 10.67 -15.85 -65.87
CA GLN A 249 11.63 -14.88 -66.40
C GLN A 249 12.67 -15.55 -67.31
N ARG A 250 13.17 -16.73 -66.95
CA ARG A 250 14.11 -17.48 -67.81
C ARG A 250 13.48 -17.91 -69.14
N GLN A 251 12.19 -18.24 -69.15
CA GLN A 251 11.47 -18.56 -70.39
C GLN A 251 11.25 -17.32 -71.25
N GLU A 252 11.03 -16.16 -70.64
CA GLU A 252 10.91 -14.88 -71.36
C GLU A 252 12.26 -14.48 -71.97
N ASP A 253 13.36 -14.58 -71.19
CA ASP A 253 14.72 -14.30 -71.66
C ASP A 253 15.16 -15.27 -72.79
N GLU A 254 14.76 -16.56 -72.72
CA GLU A 254 15.02 -17.55 -73.79
C GLU A 254 14.17 -17.33 -75.05
N HIS A 255 13.10 -16.52 -74.98
CA HIS A 255 12.23 -16.16 -76.12
C HIS A 255 12.56 -14.79 -76.72
N GLU A 256 13.40 -14.01 -76.04
CA GLU A 256 13.92 -12.72 -76.51
C GLU A 256 15.31 -12.87 -77.16
N ALA A 257 16.00 -14.00 -76.95
CA ALA A 257 17.35 -14.29 -77.46
C ALA A 257 17.39 -14.80 -78.92
N ASP A 258 16.23 -15.01 -79.58
CA ASP A 258 16.12 -15.43 -80.99
C ASP A 258 16.22 -14.27 -81.98
N GLY A 259 16.52 -13.05 -81.51
CA GLY A 259 16.69 -11.88 -82.37
C GLY A 259 17.75 -10.93 -81.85
N GLU A 260 19.03 -11.26 -82.06
CA GLU A 260 20.09 -10.35 -82.53
C GLU A 260 21.44 -11.10 -82.51
N GLU A 261 21.98 -11.32 -83.72
CA GLU A 261 23.33 -11.83 -84.00
C GLU A 261 24.36 -10.69 -83.92
N ASP A 262 25.63 -11.08 -83.83
CA ASP A 262 26.88 -10.32 -84.04
C ASP A 262 27.38 -9.50 -82.83
N ASP A 263 28.64 -9.56 -82.40
CA ASP A 263 29.82 -10.35 -82.77
C ASP A 263 30.93 -10.06 -81.73
N ASP A 264 31.91 -10.97 -81.66
CA ASP A 264 33.30 -10.81 -81.16
C ASP A 264 33.63 -10.98 -79.66
N GLU A 265 33.79 -12.26 -79.30
CA GLU A 265 34.97 -12.93 -78.68
C GLU A 265 36.11 -12.07 -78.07
N ASP A 266 36.41 -12.24 -76.77
CA ASP A 266 37.47 -13.17 -76.32
C ASP A 266 37.68 -13.15 -74.78
N ASP A 267 37.85 -14.37 -74.26
CA ASP A 267 38.08 -14.90 -72.91
C ASP A 267 38.64 -14.01 -71.76
N ASP A 268 37.88 -13.94 -70.66
CA ASP A 268 38.36 -13.61 -69.30
C ASP A 268 38.35 -14.88 -68.41
N GLU A 269 39.53 -15.49 -68.18
CA GLU A 269 39.81 -16.28 -66.96
C GLU A 269 40.45 -15.34 -65.92
N GLU A 270 39.68 -14.74 -65.02
CA GLU A 270 40.22 -14.15 -63.77
C GLU A 270 39.28 -14.38 -62.56
N ASP A 271 39.68 -15.37 -61.76
CA ASP A 271 39.68 -15.48 -60.31
C ASP A 271 38.67 -14.64 -59.48
N GLU A 272 37.78 -15.37 -58.78
CA GLU A 272 36.77 -14.89 -57.84
C GLU A 272 37.32 -14.27 -56.54
N ASP A 273 38.15 -13.22 -56.57
CA ASP A 273 38.76 -12.66 -55.35
C ASP A 273 38.68 -11.13 -55.17
N GLU A 274 37.77 -10.38 -55.83
CA GLU A 274 37.78 -8.89 -55.74
C GLU A 274 36.43 -8.19 -55.39
N VAL A 275 35.31 -8.89 -55.17
CA VAL A 275 34.00 -8.23 -54.89
C VAL A 275 33.84 -7.77 -53.43
N TRP A 276 34.56 -8.36 -52.47
CA TRP A 276 34.40 -8.02 -51.05
C TRP A 276 35.17 -6.77 -50.58
N ARG A 277 36.10 -6.21 -51.37
CA ARG A 277 36.94 -5.06 -50.95
C ARG A 277 36.55 -3.69 -51.55
N ARG A 278 35.74 -3.61 -52.62
CA ARG A 278 35.43 -2.33 -53.28
C ARG A 278 34.26 -1.49 -52.72
N ARG A 279 33.43 -2.01 -51.79
CA ARG A 279 32.31 -1.21 -51.21
C ARG A 279 32.73 -0.25 -50.08
N ARG A 280 34.02 -0.19 -49.72
CA ARG A 280 34.56 0.61 -48.61
C ARG A 280 35.50 1.72 -49.13
N ARG A 281 34.94 2.77 -49.75
CA ARG A 281 35.40 4.19 -49.79
C ARG A 281 35.15 4.82 -51.17
N GLY A 282 34.39 5.94 -51.19
CA GLY A 282 34.43 6.92 -52.28
C GLY A 282 33.08 7.58 -52.60
N SER A 283 32.79 8.71 -51.95
CA SER A 283 31.83 9.77 -52.40
C SER A 283 32.59 10.73 -53.35
N PRO A 284 32.00 11.48 -54.32
CA PRO A 284 31.29 12.77 -54.05
C PRO A 284 30.21 13.27 -55.07
N GLU A 285 29.18 13.94 -54.54
CA GLU A 285 28.67 15.31 -54.82
C GLU A 285 28.16 15.81 -56.20
N GLY A 286 26.93 16.39 -56.20
CA GLY A 286 26.41 17.30 -57.25
C GLY A 286 24.91 17.66 -57.11
N ARG A 287 24.58 18.90 -56.77
CA ARG A 287 23.22 19.51 -56.65
C ARG A 287 22.94 20.48 -57.82
N PRO A 288 21.68 20.81 -58.20
CA PRO A 288 21.05 22.05 -57.68
C PRO A 288 19.52 21.98 -57.41
N GLU A 289 19.05 22.96 -56.62
CA GLU A 289 17.72 23.22 -56.04
C GLU A 289 16.63 23.76 -57.03
N PRO A 290 15.30 23.79 -56.69
CA PRO A 290 14.70 24.89 -55.89
C PRO A 290 13.48 24.59 -54.96
N LYS A 291 13.49 25.27 -53.79
CA LYS A 291 12.42 26.02 -53.06
C LYS A 291 11.05 25.34 -52.78
N ALA A 292 10.36 25.52 -51.64
CA ALA A 292 10.58 26.19 -50.35
C ALA A 292 9.31 25.94 -49.50
N LYS A 293 9.46 25.68 -48.19
CA LYS A 293 8.76 26.39 -47.08
C LYS A 293 9.20 25.81 -45.75
N GLY A 294 9.95 26.61 -45.00
CA GLY A 294 10.45 26.27 -43.68
C GLY A 294 9.49 26.58 -42.54
N PHE A 295 9.80 25.99 -41.40
CA PHE A 295 9.51 26.56 -40.09
C PHE A 295 10.66 26.17 -39.16
N SER A 296 11.30 27.16 -38.55
CA SER A 296 12.64 27.09 -37.94
C SER A 296 12.63 26.70 -36.46
N ASP A 297 13.62 25.89 -36.09
CA ASP A 297 13.96 25.39 -34.74
C ASP A 297 14.51 26.45 -33.77
N GLU A 298 14.22 27.73 -33.99
CA GLU A 298 14.65 28.82 -33.11
C GLU A 298 13.78 28.93 -31.84
N ALA A 299 12.66 28.20 -31.78
CA ALA A 299 11.75 28.16 -30.63
C ALA A 299 12.14 27.14 -29.54
N LEU A 300 12.96 26.12 -29.85
CA LEU A 300 13.25 25.05 -28.88
C LEU A 300 14.51 25.32 -28.04
N ARG A 301 15.46 26.11 -28.54
CA ARG A 301 16.72 26.41 -27.85
C ARG A 301 16.65 27.54 -26.82
N LYS A 302 15.55 28.30 -26.78
CA LYS A 302 15.31 29.30 -25.72
C LYS A 302 14.63 28.74 -24.47
N ARG A 303 14.22 27.47 -24.44
CA ARG A 303 13.52 26.86 -23.29
C ARG A 303 14.42 26.10 -22.31
N VAL A 304 15.69 25.89 -22.66
CA VAL A 304 16.64 25.12 -21.84
C VAL A 304 17.62 26.01 -21.06
N VAL A 305 17.62 27.33 -21.28
CA VAL A 305 18.51 28.27 -20.57
C VAL A 305 17.74 29.27 -19.68
N GLY A 306 16.40 29.27 -19.71
CA GLY A 306 15.57 30.25 -18.99
C GLY A 306 14.94 29.78 -17.67
N ASN A 307 15.47 28.77 -16.99
CA ASN A 307 14.87 28.31 -15.72
C ASN A 307 15.91 28.06 -14.61
N ARG A 308 17.02 28.81 -14.64
CA ARG A 308 18.10 28.72 -13.65
C ARG A 308 18.70 30.08 -13.29
N GLU A 309 17.88 31.14 -13.27
CA GLU A 309 18.28 32.49 -12.81
C GLU A 309 17.11 33.27 -12.14
N GLU A 310 16.17 32.59 -11.46
CA GLU A 310 15.14 33.26 -10.61
C GLU A 310 15.13 32.69 -9.18
N GLU A 311 16.33 32.44 -8.63
CA GLU A 311 16.57 32.35 -7.18
C GLU A 311 17.88 33.11 -6.97
N ASP A 312 17.79 34.40 -6.60
CA ASP A 312 18.83 35.23 -5.93
C ASP A 312 18.56 36.72 -6.23
N GLU A 313 17.45 37.29 -5.77
CA GLU A 313 17.27 38.76 -5.64
C GLU A 313 16.00 39.05 -4.83
N ASP A 314 16.04 38.83 -3.51
CA ASP A 314 15.11 39.41 -2.52
C ASP A 314 15.71 39.29 -1.09
N GLU A 315 16.95 39.79 -0.91
CA GLU A 315 17.52 40.13 0.41
C GLU A 315 18.44 41.36 0.23
N ASP A 316 17.83 42.53 0.12
CA ASP A 316 18.36 43.81 0.64
C ASP A 316 17.39 44.97 0.31
N ASN A 317 16.45 45.23 1.23
CA ASN A 317 15.98 46.57 1.62
C ASN A 317 15.00 46.50 2.81
#